data_AF-A0A9D8JWR4-F1
#
_entry.id   AF-A0A9D8JWR4-F1
#
_cell.length_a   1.000
_cell.length_b   1.000
_cell.length_c   1.000
_cell.angle_alpha   90.00
_cell.angle_beta   90.00
_cell.angle_gamma   90.00
#
_symmetry.space_group_name_H-M   'P 1'
#
loop_
_entity.id
_entity.type
_entity.pdbx_description
1 polymer ?
#
loop_
_entity_poly.entity_id
_entity_poly.type
_entity_poly.pdbx_seq_one_letter_code
_entity_poly.pdbx_strand_id
1 'polypeptide(L)'
;MTIPFWLLGLVSLALGLLFTFIVPPGRRAHLAFLDELAVFLLFVFASFSLWPNPQGWNWLWPGVLAGIIALIIIEFRRFTRYFQNLTYRMRHPYYWYGRLHARRRRRR
;
A
#
# COMPACT_ATOMS: atom_id res chain seq x y z
N MET A 1 -14.67 31.54 3.56
CA MET A 1 -13.86 31.17 2.38
C MET A 1 -14.27 29.76 1.95
N THR A 2 -14.81 29.59 0.74
CA THR A 2 -15.19 28.28 0.20
C THR A 2 -13.95 27.63 -0.40
N ILE A 3 -13.52 26.49 0.15
CA ILE A 3 -12.41 25.74 -0.42
C ILE A 3 -12.89 25.16 -1.76
N PRO A 4 -12.17 25.40 -2.87
CA PRO A 4 -12.56 24.86 -4.16
C PRO A 4 -12.56 23.33 -4.16
N PHE A 5 -13.62 22.72 -4.68
CA PHE A 5 -13.77 21.26 -4.67
C PHE A 5 -12.66 20.53 -5.43
N TRP A 6 -12.19 21.10 -6.54
CA TRP A 6 -11.04 20.58 -7.30
C TRP A 6 -9.73 20.54 -6.48
N LEU A 7 -9.56 21.46 -5.53
CA LEU A 7 -8.39 21.54 -4.66
C LEU A 7 -8.37 20.37 -3.67
N LEU A 8 -9.54 19.97 -3.15
CA LEU A 8 -9.67 18.76 -2.32
C LEU A 8 -9.32 17.49 -3.10
N GLY A 9 -9.70 17.44 -4.39
CA GLY A 9 -9.33 16.35 -5.29
C GLY A 9 -7.81 16.22 -5.48
N LEU A 10 -7.12 17.35 -5.69
CA LEU A 10 -5.67 17.38 -5.82
C LEU A 10 -4.96 16.94 -4.52
N VAL A 11 -5.44 17.41 -3.36
CA VAL A 11 -4.89 17.00 -2.07
C VAL A 11 -5.09 15.50 -1.85
N SER A 12 -6.27 14.96 -2.18
CA SER A 12 -6.55 13.53 -2.09
C SER A 12 -5.65 12.70 -3.00
N LEU A 13 -5.41 13.17 -4.22
CA LEU A 13 -4.52 12.51 -5.18
C LEU A 13 -3.07 12.51 -4.66
N ALA A 14 -2.61 13.66 -4.16
CA ALA A 14 -1.28 13.79 -3.58
C ALA A 14 -1.10 12.87 -2.37
N LEU A 15 -2.09 12.81 -1.48
CA LEU A 15 -2.09 11.88 -0.35
C LEU A 15 -2.10 10.42 -0.81
N GLY A 16 -2.94 10.05 -1.79
CA GLY A 16 -2.99 8.70 -2.35
C GLY A 16 -1.63 8.23 -2.88
N LEU A 17 -0.94 9.11 -3.63
CA LEU A 17 0.42 8.85 -4.11
C LEU A 17 1.43 8.76 -2.95
N LEU A 18 1.38 9.71 -2.01
CA LEU A 18 2.26 9.73 -0.84
C LEU A 18 2.15 8.42 -0.05
N PHE A 19 0.94 7.95 0.21
CA PHE A 19 0.69 6.71 0.92
C PHE A 19 1.18 5.49 0.11
N THR A 20 0.95 5.48 -1.20
CA THR A 20 1.39 4.38 -2.08
C THR A 20 2.91 4.19 -2.07
N PHE A 21 3.68 5.29 -2.04
CA PHE A 21 5.14 5.24 -2.15
C PHE A 21 5.89 5.32 -0.82
N ILE A 22 5.43 6.13 0.14
CA ILE A 22 6.19 6.40 1.37
C ILE A 22 5.84 5.39 2.45
N VAL A 23 4.57 5.04 2.60
CA VAL A 23 4.16 4.21 3.73
C VAL A 23 4.71 2.79 3.55
N PRO A 24 5.46 2.27 4.54
CA PRO A 24 5.95 0.91 4.49
C PRO A 24 4.76 -0.04 4.62
N PRO A 25 4.57 -1.03 3.71
CA PRO A 25 3.50 -2.01 3.87
C PRO A 25 3.58 -2.65 5.25
N GLY A 26 2.50 -2.50 6.03
CA GLY A 26 2.44 -2.94 7.42
C GLY A 26 2.77 -4.42 7.56
N ARG A 27 3.52 -4.78 8.62
CA ARG A 27 3.86 -6.19 8.91
C ARG A 27 2.66 -7.05 9.34
N ARG A 28 1.53 -6.42 9.70
CA ARG A 28 0.33 -7.10 10.19
C ARG A 28 -0.73 -7.10 9.09
N ALA A 29 -1.17 -8.28 8.69
CA ALA A 29 -2.12 -8.48 7.59
C ALA A 29 -3.42 -7.65 7.73
N HIS A 30 -3.93 -7.50 8.95
CA HIS A 30 -5.16 -6.72 9.19
C HIS A 30 -4.99 -5.22 8.96
N LEU A 31 -3.86 -4.64 9.36
CA LEU A 31 -3.59 -3.21 9.15
C LEU A 31 -3.24 -2.92 7.69
N ALA A 32 -2.57 -3.86 7.04
CA ALA A 32 -2.25 -3.83 5.62
C ALA A 32 -3.50 -3.65 4.72
N PHE A 33 -4.58 -4.39 5.01
CA PHE A 33 -5.83 -4.26 4.27
C PHE A 33 -6.49 -2.89 4.45
N LEU A 34 -6.46 -2.32 5.66
CA LEU A 34 -7.01 -0.99 5.93
C LEU A 34 -6.23 0.11 5.21
N ASP A 35 -4.90 0.00 5.17
CA ASP A 35 -4.05 0.95 4.45
C ASP A 35 -4.33 0.89 2.94
N GLU A 36 -4.46 -0.31 2.38
CA GLU A 36 -4.81 -0.54 0.97
C GLU A 36 -6.19 0.02 0.63
N LEU A 37 -7.19 -0.22 1.47
CA LEU A 37 -8.53 0.29 1.29
C LEU A 37 -8.57 1.83 1.39
N ALA A 38 -7.82 2.41 2.32
CA ALA A 38 -7.70 3.86 2.45
C ALA A 38 -7.07 4.49 1.19
N VAL A 39 -6.00 3.91 0.66
CA VAL A 39 -5.37 4.36 -0.61
C VAL A 39 -6.36 4.26 -1.76
N PHE A 40 -7.08 3.15 -1.88
CA PHE A 40 -8.08 2.96 -2.91
C PHE A 40 -9.18 4.04 -2.84
N LEU A 41 -9.72 4.30 -1.64
CA LEU A 41 -10.72 5.33 -1.42
C LEU A 41 -10.20 6.73 -1.76
N LEU A 42 -8.93 7.04 -1.46
CA LEU A 42 -8.31 8.32 -1.83
C LEU A 42 -8.27 8.53 -3.34
N PHE A 43 -7.99 7.49 -4.12
CA PHE A 43 -8.00 7.57 -5.60
C PHE A 43 -9.42 7.69 -6.17
N VAL A 44 -10.39 6.96 -5.60
CA VAL A 44 -11.80 7.10 -5.98
C VAL A 44 -12.33 8.50 -5.66
N PHE A 45 -12.02 9.02 -4.48
CA PHE A 45 -12.41 10.37 -4.06
C PHE A 45 -11.73 11.47 -4.89
N ALA A 46 -10.46 11.28 -5.25
CA ALA A 46 -9.75 12.18 -6.15
C ALA A 46 -10.44 12.23 -7.53
N SER A 47 -10.82 11.08 -8.07
CA SER A 47 -11.55 10.99 -9.34
C SER A 47 -12.91 11.70 -9.28
N PHE A 48 -13.64 11.53 -8.18
CA PHE A 48 -14.90 12.25 -7.97
C PHE A 48 -14.71 13.78 -7.92
N SER A 49 -13.69 14.23 -7.18
CA SER A 49 -13.49 15.66 -6.89
C SER A 49 -12.87 16.44 -8.04
N LEU A 50 -12.10 15.77 -8.91
CA LEU A 50 -11.45 16.37 -10.07
C LEU A 50 -12.34 16.39 -11.31
N TRP A 51 -13.41 15.59 -11.35
CA TRP A 51 -14.26 15.49 -12.53
C TRP A 51 -15.29 16.64 -12.58
N PRO A 52 -15.25 17.51 -13.61
CA PRO A 52 -16.05 18.73 -13.62
C PRO A 52 -17.55 18.51 -13.88
N ASN A 53 -17.95 17.37 -14.47
CA ASN A 53 -19.36 17.01 -14.70
C ASN A 53 -19.58 15.50 -14.52
N PRO A 54 -19.80 15.02 -13.29
CA PRO A 54 -20.03 13.60 -13.03
C PRO A 54 -21.45 13.21 -13.49
N GLN A 55 -21.61 12.94 -14.79
CA GLN A 55 -22.81 12.34 -15.36
C GLN A 55 -22.55 10.86 -15.65
N GLY A 56 -23.46 9.98 -15.19
CA GLY A 56 -23.34 8.54 -15.34
C GLY A 56 -22.34 7.90 -14.37
N TRP A 57 -21.80 6.73 -14.73
CA TRP A 57 -20.82 5.99 -13.90
C TRP A 57 -19.38 6.16 -14.42
N ASN A 58 -19.21 6.84 -15.56
CA ASN A 58 -17.94 6.84 -16.27
C ASN A 58 -16.82 7.61 -15.56
N TRP A 59 -17.18 8.58 -14.72
CA TRP A 59 -16.24 9.40 -13.93
C TRP A 59 -15.57 8.63 -12.79
N LEU A 60 -16.08 7.44 -12.43
CA LEU A 60 -15.46 6.57 -11.41
C LEU A 60 -14.31 5.73 -11.97
N TRP A 61 -14.36 5.37 -13.26
CA TRP A 61 -13.35 4.51 -13.88
C TRP A 61 -11.91 4.98 -13.70
N PRO A 62 -11.55 6.26 -13.91
CA PRO A 62 -10.17 6.70 -13.73
C PRO A 62 -9.67 6.51 -12.30
N GLY A 63 -10.50 6.81 -11.29
CA GLY A 63 -10.18 6.58 -9.88
C GLY A 63 -10.04 5.12 -9.51
N VAL A 64 -10.94 4.27 -10.02
CA VAL A 64 -10.90 2.82 -9.77
C VAL A 64 -9.66 2.20 -10.41
N LEU A 65 -9.35 2.55 -11.67
CA LEU A 65 -8.16 2.06 -12.37
C LEU A 65 -6.88 2.52 -11.65
N ALA A 66 -6.79 3.80 -11.28
CA ALA A 66 -5.64 4.32 -10.53
C ALA A 66 -5.50 3.64 -9.16
N GLY A 67 -6.61 3.42 -8.46
CA GLY A 67 -6.64 2.69 -7.19
C GLY A 67 -6.15 1.24 -7.34
N ILE A 68 -6.60 0.51 -8.36
CA ILE A 68 -6.15 -0.86 -8.63
C ILE A 68 -4.64 -0.89 -8.93
N ILE A 69 -4.14 0.05 -9.76
CA ILE A 69 -2.71 0.16 -10.06
C ILE A 69 -1.91 0.41 -8.77
N ALA A 70 -2.39 1.32 -7.90
CA ALA A 70 -1.74 1.59 -6.62
C ALA A 70 -1.69 0.35 -5.72
N LEU A 71 -2.76 -0.44 -5.65
CA LEU A 71 -2.79 -1.70 -4.90
C LEU A 71 -1.76 -2.70 -5.42
N ILE A 72 -1.66 -2.86 -6.74
CA ILE A 72 -0.65 -3.73 -7.37
C ILE A 72 0.77 -3.28 -7.00
N ILE A 73 1.03 -1.96 -7.02
CA ILE A 73 2.32 -1.40 -6.62
C ILE A 73 2.62 -1.70 -5.15
N ILE A 74 1.65 -1.51 -4.24
CA ILE A 74 1.82 -1.78 -2.81
C ILE A 74 2.14 -3.26 -2.58
N GLU A 75 1.41 -4.17 -3.24
CA GLU A 75 1.62 -5.60 -3.08
C GLU A 75 2.95 -6.05 -3.69
N PHE A 76 3.35 -5.49 -4.83
CA PHE A 76 4.67 -5.72 -5.41
C PHE A 76 5.80 -5.22 -4.48
N ARG A 77 5.63 -4.07 -3.83
CA ARG A 77 6.58 -3.57 -2.82
C ARG A 77 6.63 -4.47 -1.58
N ARG A 78 5.49 -5.02 -1.15
CA ARG A 78 5.43 -5.98 -0.04
C ARG A 78 6.17 -7.26 -0.40
N PHE A 79 5.93 -7.78 -1.61
CA PHE A 79 6.59 -8.95 -2.17
C PHE A 79 8.11 -8.76 -2.23
N THR A 80 8.59 -7.69 -2.86
CA THR A 80 10.04 -7.41 -2.97
C THR A 80 10.72 -7.30 -1.60
N ARG A 81 10.11 -6.64 -0.62
CA ARG A 81 10.64 -6.59 0.77
C ARG A 81 10.63 -7.96 1.45
N TYR A 82 9.63 -8.80 1.20
CA TYR A 82 9.60 -10.16 1.72
C TYR A 82 10.77 -10.97 1.18
N PHE A 83 11.02 -10.91 -0.14
CA PHE A 83 12.16 -11.58 -0.77
C PHE A 83 13.49 -11.05 -0.25
N GLN A 84 13.69 -9.74 -0.15
CA GLN A 84 14.91 -9.15 0.42
C GLN A 84 15.18 -9.65 1.85
N ASN A 85 14.16 -9.72 2.69
CA ASN A 85 14.29 -10.24 4.06
C ASN A 85 14.63 -11.74 4.09
N LEU A 86 14.07 -12.55 3.20
CA LEU A 86 14.41 -13.96 3.07
C LEU A 86 15.86 -14.14 2.61
N THR A 87 16.30 -13.41 1.59
CA THR A 87 17.67 -13.46 1.09
C THR A 87 18.67 -13.02 2.16
N TYR A 88 18.36 -11.95 2.90
CA TYR A 88 19.18 -11.49 4.03
C TYR A 88 19.32 -12.58 5.10
N ARG A 89 18.21 -13.21 5.50
CA ARG A 89 18.24 -14.32 6.45
C ARG A 89 19.09 -15.49 5.95
N MET A 90 18.97 -15.88 4.68
CA MET A 90 19.72 -17.00 4.12
C MET A 90 21.24 -16.76 4.05
N ARG A 91 21.67 -15.51 3.82
CA ARG A 91 23.10 -15.17 3.70
C ARG A 91 23.80 -14.84 5.02
N HIS A 92 23.07 -14.49 6.07
CA HIS A 92 23.68 -14.07 7.33
C HIS A 92 24.16 -15.28 8.16
N PRO A 93 25.46 -15.39 8.50
CA PRO A 93 26.01 -16.56 9.19
C PRO A 93 25.33 -16.84 10.54
N TYR A 94 24.95 -15.80 11.27
CA TYR A 94 24.26 -15.93 12.57
C TYR A 94 22.83 -16.49 12.47
N TYR A 95 22.19 -16.45 11.30
CA TYR A 95 20.83 -17.01 11.14
C TYR A 95 20.85 -18.53 11.25
N TRP A 96 21.89 -19.18 10.71
CA TRP A 96 22.07 -20.64 10.83
C TRP A 96 22.33 -21.06 12.27
N TYR A 97 23.19 -20.34 13.00
CA TYR A 97 23.47 -20.61 14.42
C TYR A 97 22.24 -20.46 15.32
N GLY A 98 21.43 -19.41 15.10
CA GLY A 98 20.18 -19.22 15.85
C GLY A 98 19.16 -20.35 15.63
N ARG A 99 19.06 -20.85 14.38
CA ARG A 99 18.14 -21.96 14.04
C ARG A 99 18.56 -23.28 14.70
N LEU A 100 19.87 -23.51 14.79
CA LEU A 100 20.45 -24.72 15.39
C LEU A 100 20.25 -24.74 16.91
N HIS A 101 20.44 -23.60 17.59
CA HIS A 101 20.15 -23.47 19.02
C HIS A 101 18.66 -23.57 19.35
N ALA A 102 17.78 -22.99 18.52
CA ALA A 102 16.33 -23.10 18.71
C ALA A 102 15.83 -24.56 18.61
N ARG A 103 16.40 -25.36 17.70
CA ARG A 103 16.08 -26.80 17.60
C ARG A 103 16.52 -27.58 18.83
N ARG A 104 17.66 -27.24 19.44
CA ARG A 104 18.15 -27.91 20.66
C ARG A 104 17.25 -27.63 21.87
N ARG A 105 16.68 -26.43 21.99
CA ARG A 105 15.78 -26.08 23.11
C ARG A 105 14.42 -26.78 23.06
N ARG A 106 13.92 -27.19 21.89
CA ARG A 106 12.63 -27.90 21.77
C ARG A 106 12.71 -29.40 22.04
N ARG A 107 13.92 -29.95 22.14
CA ARG A 107 14.16 -31.39 22.40
C ARG A 107 14.54 -31.68 23.85
N ARG A 108 14.66 -30.66 24.69
CA ARG A 108 14.81 -30.78 26.15
C ARG A 108 13.51 -30.36 26.79
#